data_AF-A0A2G2F709-F1
#
_entry.id   AF-A0A2G2F709-F1
#
_cell.length_a   1.000
_cell.length_b   1.000
_cell.length_c   1.000
_cell.angle_alpha   90.00
_cell.angle_beta   90.00
_cell.angle_gamma   90.00
#
_symmetry.space_group_name_H-M   'P 1'
#
loop_
_entity.id
_entity.type
_entity.pdbx_description
1 polymer ?
#
loop_
_entity_poly.entity_id
_entity_poly.type
_entity_poly.pdbx_seq_one_letter_code
_entity_poly.pdbx_strand_id
1 'polypeptide(L)'
;MAEFSKEYAKVVEWSDYDFSYLDIFDTLEEGHYFSAICEGLGTFGIHKKNGVPYLVITYDGELAEFSTFMTNFKKIQELKDQKKKH
;
A
#
# COMPACT_ATOMS: atom_id res chain seq x y z
N MET A 1 14.61 -8.60 -2.94
CA MET A 1 14.42 -8.16 -1.54
C MET A 1 12.94 -7.97 -1.36
N ALA A 2 12.38 -8.53 -0.30
CA ALA A 2 11.01 -8.18 0.09
C ALA A 2 11.05 -6.73 0.56
N GLU A 3 10.34 -5.84 -0.12
CA GLU A 3 10.23 -4.45 0.32
C GLU A 3 8.89 -4.25 1.04
N PHE A 4 8.95 -3.69 2.23
CA PHE A 4 7.78 -3.37 3.04
C PHE A 4 7.57 -1.87 3.07
N SER A 5 6.35 -1.43 2.77
CA SER A 5 5.98 -0.02 2.88
C SER A 5 5.82 0.40 4.35
N LYS A 6 6.14 1.66 4.62
CA LYS A 6 5.85 2.34 5.90
C LYS A 6 4.38 2.23 6.27
N GLU A 7 3.49 2.27 5.29
CA GLU A 7 2.04 2.20 5.50
C GLU A 7 1.58 0.79 5.87
N TYR A 8 2.21 -0.25 5.32
CA TYR A 8 2.07 -1.61 5.79
C TYR A 8 2.58 -1.77 7.23
N ALA A 9 3.84 -1.35 7.48
CA ALA A 9 4.50 -1.50 8.77
C ALA A 9 3.69 -0.85 9.91
N LYS A 10 3.09 0.32 9.65
CA LYS A 10 2.15 0.98 10.58
C LYS A 10 0.93 0.14 10.93
N VAL A 11 0.38 -0.63 9.99
CA VAL A 11 -0.81 -1.45 10.24
C VAL A 11 -0.46 -2.72 11.02
N VAL A 12 0.71 -3.30 10.77
CA VAL A 12 1.16 -4.53 11.44
C VAL A 12 2.06 -4.29 12.66
N GLU A 13 2.18 -3.03 13.09
CA GLU A 13 3.01 -2.60 14.22
C GLU A 13 4.49 -3.04 14.10
N TRP A 14 5.04 -2.97 12.89
CA TRP A 14 6.47 -3.22 12.62
C TRP A 14 7.28 -1.92 12.59
N SER A 15 8.55 -2.01 13.02
CA SER A 15 9.47 -0.87 13.07
C SER A 15 10.16 -0.58 11.74
N ASP A 16 10.35 -1.61 10.91
CA ASP A 16 11.22 -1.54 9.74
C ASP A 16 10.39 -1.44 8.46
N TYR A 17 10.84 -0.60 7.54
CA TYR A 17 10.25 -0.38 6.22
C TYR A 17 11.32 0.12 5.24
N ASP A 18 11.09 -0.13 3.95
CA ASP A 18 12.02 0.19 2.87
C ASP A 18 11.63 1.48 2.13
N PHE A 19 10.33 1.78 2.07
CA PHE A 19 9.81 2.94 1.34
C PHE A 19 8.47 3.43 1.92
N SER A 20 7.98 4.56 1.42
CA SER A 20 6.63 5.07 1.71
C SER A 20 5.92 5.42 0.41
N TYR A 21 4.69 4.91 0.26
CA TYR A 21 3.87 5.23 -0.90
C TYR A 21 3.53 6.71 -0.97
N LEU A 22 3.24 7.34 0.18
CA LEU A 22 2.88 8.75 0.22
C LEU A 22 4.09 9.65 -0.07
N ASP A 23 5.27 9.30 0.45
CA ASP A 23 6.50 10.05 0.14
C ASP A 23 6.83 9.96 -1.37
N ILE A 24 6.63 8.80 -2.00
CA ILE A 24 6.77 8.63 -3.45
C ILE A 24 5.72 9.47 -4.20
N PHE A 25 4.46 9.39 -3.78
CA PHE A 25 3.34 10.11 -4.40
C PHE A 25 3.52 11.63 -4.43
N ASP A 26 4.07 12.20 -3.36
CA ASP A 26 4.34 13.64 -3.24
C ASP A 26 5.33 14.12 -4.30
N THR A 27 6.27 13.26 -4.70
CA THR A 27 7.24 13.53 -5.76
C THR A 27 6.78 13.12 -7.16
N LEU A 28 5.69 12.35 -7.26
CA LEU A 28 5.20 11.81 -8.52
C LEU A 28 4.45 12.87 -9.33
N GLU A 29 4.74 12.93 -10.64
CA GLU A 29 4.00 13.78 -11.57
C GLU A 29 2.58 13.22 -11.83
N GLU A 30 1.65 14.09 -12.19
CA GLU A 30 0.29 13.68 -12.53
C GLU A 30 0.29 12.72 -13.74
N GLY A 31 -0.55 11.69 -13.70
CA GLY A 31 -0.60 10.67 -14.73
C GLY A 31 0.57 9.66 -14.71
N HIS A 32 1.55 9.82 -13.81
CA HIS A 32 2.70 8.94 -13.74
C HIS A 32 2.51 7.81 -12.72
N TYR A 33 3.33 6.78 -12.91
CA TYR A 33 3.41 5.57 -12.11
C TYR A 33 4.84 5.36 -11.61
N PHE A 34 4.96 4.91 -10.36
CA PHE A 34 6.20 4.45 -9.77
C PHE A 34 6.06 3.01 -9.31
N SER A 35 6.95 2.13 -9.78
CA SER A 35 6.96 0.74 -9.34
C SER A 35 7.63 0.61 -7.98
N ALA A 36 6.87 0.09 -7.01
CA ALA A 36 7.32 -0.17 -5.65
C ALA A 36 6.50 -1.34 -5.12
N ILE A 37 7.10 -2.53 -5.14
CA ILE A 37 6.42 -3.77 -4.77
C ILE A 37 6.36 -3.85 -3.25
N CYS A 38 5.17 -3.88 -2.66
CA CYS A 38 5.01 -4.15 -1.23
C CYS A 38 4.52 -5.58 -1.04
N GLU A 39 5.37 -6.49 -0.59
CA GLU A 39 4.97 -7.89 -0.36
C GLU A 39 3.84 -7.98 0.68
N GLY A 40 3.93 -7.18 1.75
CA GLY A 40 2.94 -7.14 2.82
C GLY A 40 1.53 -6.69 2.39
N LEU A 41 1.42 -5.90 1.31
CA LEU A 41 0.14 -5.42 0.78
C LEU A 41 -0.27 -6.14 -0.51
N GLY A 42 0.65 -6.85 -1.17
CA GLY A 42 0.39 -7.47 -2.47
C GLY A 42 0.23 -6.44 -3.60
N THR A 43 0.97 -5.34 -3.54
CA THR A 43 0.87 -4.22 -4.49
C THR A 43 2.14 -4.08 -5.31
N PHE A 44 2.02 -3.53 -6.53
CA PHE A 44 3.11 -3.43 -7.51
C PHE A 44 3.68 -2.01 -7.67
N GLY A 45 2.97 -1.02 -7.16
CA GLY A 45 3.41 0.37 -7.18
C GLY A 45 2.29 1.35 -6.89
N ILE A 46 2.57 2.62 -7.16
CA ILE A 46 1.65 3.73 -6.94
C ILE A 46 1.51 4.59 -8.21
N HIS A 47 0.29 5.02 -8.46
CA HIS A 47 -0.08 5.88 -9.58
C HIS A 47 -0.77 7.13 -9.04
N LYS A 48 -0.39 8.30 -9.56
CA LYS A 48 -1.07 9.56 -9.30
C LYS A 48 -2.09 9.85 -10.39
N LYS A 49 -3.37 9.92 -10.03
CA LYS A 49 -4.47 10.16 -10.96
C LYS A 49 -5.43 11.19 -10.38
N ASN A 50 -5.59 12.32 -11.07
CA ASN A 50 -6.37 13.47 -10.65
C ASN A 50 -5.98 13.97 -9.24
N GLY A 51 -4.69 13.98 -8.90
CA GLY A 51 -4.19 14.36 -7.58
C GLY A 51 -4.53 13.35 -6.48
N VAL A 52 -4.98 12.14 -6.81
CA VAL A 52 -5.32 11.08 -5.86
C VAL A 52 -4.33 9.91 -6.02
N PRO A 53 -3.82 9.34 -4.91
CA PRO A 53 -2.98 8.16 -4.94
C PRO A 53 -3.81 6.89 -5.19
N TYR A 54 -3.35 6.06 -6.14
CA TYR A 54 -3.87 4.73 -6.42
C TYR A 54 -2.76 3.69 -6.32
N LEU A 55 -3.04 2.56 -5.69
CA LEU A 55 -2.14 1.40 -5.66
C LEU A 55 -2.42 0.52 -6.88
N VAL A 56 -1.35 0.02 -7.49
CA VAL A 56 -1.46 -1.01 -8.53
C VAL A 56 -1.55 -2.37 -7.84
N ILE A 57 -2.68 -3.06 -7.97
CA ILE A 57 -2.97 -4.30 -7.23
C ILE A 57 -2.82 -5.58 -8.09
N THR A 58 -2.61 -5.43 -9.40
CA THR A 58 -2.41 -6.53 -10.33
C THR A 58 -1.36 -6.19 -11.41
N TYR A 59 -0.84 -7.22 -12.09
CA TYR A 59 0.13 -7.04 -13.17
C TYR A 59 -0.44 -6.37 -14.42
N ASP A 60 -1.74 -6.46 -14.65
CA ASP A 60 -2.45 -5.80 -15.76
C ASP A 60 -2.80 -4.34 -15.47
N GLY A 61 -2.42 -3.82 -14.29
CA GLY A 61 -2.54 -2.41 -13.95
C GLY A 61 -3.87 -2.02 -13.29
N GLU A 62 -4.56 -2.95 -12.64
CA GLU A 62 -5.75 -2.62 -11.85
C GLU A 62 -5.39 -1.65 -10.72
N LEU A 63 -6.19 -0.59 -10.58
CA LEU A 63 -5.96 0.49 -9.63
C LEU A 63 -6.96 0.41 -8.48
N ALA A 64 -6.44 0.35 -7.25
CA ALA A 64 -7.23 0.56 -6.05
C ALA A 64 -6.92 1.94 -5.46
N GLU A 65 -7.94 2.72 -5.14
CA GLU A 65 -7.74 3.99 -4.45
C GLU A 65 -7.06 3.75 -3.09
N PHE A 66 -5.96 4.48 -2.83
CA PHE A 66 -5.06 4.20 -1.71
C PHE A 66 -5.78 4.21 -0.36
N SER A 67 -6.63 5.21 -0.10
CA SER A 67 -7.28 5.37 1.20
C SER A 67 -8.27 4.24 1.49
N THR A 68 -9.06 3.88 0.48
CA THR A 68 -10.01 2.77 0.51
C THR A 68 -9.29 1.44 0.71
N PHE A 69 -8.20 1.21 -0.02
CA PHE A 69 -7.39 0.00 0.10
C PHE A 69 -6.81 -0.15 1.52
N MET A 70 -6.14 0.88 2.03
CA MET A 70 -5.52 0.84 3.37
C MET A 70 -6.54 0.68 4.48
N THR A 71 -7.72 1.30 4.35
CA THR A 71 -8.83 1.14 5.30
C THR A 71 -9.31 -0.30 5.35
N ASN A 72 -9.50 -0.93 4.18
CA ASN A 72 -9.95 -2.31 4.09
C ASN A 72 -8.88 -3.28 4.60
N PHE A 73 -7.61 -3.05 4.24
CA PHE A 73 -6.48 -3.84 4.70
C PHE A 73 -6.40 -3.83 6.24
N LYS A 74 -6.47 -2.65 6.86
CA LYS A 74 -6.46 -2.52 8.32
C LYS A 74 -7.57 -3.32 8.99
N LYS A 75 -8.81 -3.20 8.50
CA LYS A 75 -9.96 -3.96 9.02
C LYS A 75 -9.75 -5.48 8.91
N ILE A 76 -9.18 -5.95 7.79
CA ILE A 76 -8.88 -7.37 7.59
C ILE A 76 -7.85 -7.86 8.61
N GLN A 77 -6.82 -7.07 8.89
CA GLN A 77 -5.79 -7.43 9.88
C GLN A 77 -6.37 -7.47 11.30
N GLU A 78 -7.17 -6.47 11.69
CA GLU A 78 -7.88 -6.44 12.98
C GLU A 78 -8.75 -7.70 13.17
N LEU A 79 -9.49 -8.11 12.13
CA LEU A 79 -10.31 -9.32 12.17
C LEU A 79 -9.49 -10.62 12.29
N LYS A 80 -8.31 -10.69 11.65
CA LYS A 80 -7.42 -11.85 11.79
C LYS A 80 -6.85 -11.96 13.18
N ASP A 81 -6.49 -10.84 13.81
CA ASP A 81 -5.93 -10.84 15.15
C ASP A 81 -6.98 -11.19 16.22
N GLN A 82 -8.25 -10.83 16.00
CA GLN A 82 -9.35 -11.32 16.84
C GLN A 82 -9.53 -12.83 16.73
N LYS A 83 -9.47 -13.39 15.52
CA LYS A 83 -9.59 -14.85 15.31
C LYS A 83 -8.45 -15.66 15.94
N LYS A 84 -7.25 -15.11 16.06
CA LYS A 84 -6.11 -15.78 16.72
C LYS A 84 -6.24 -15.84 18.25
N LYS A 85 -7.12 -15.01 18.83
CA LYS A 85 -7.33 -14.92 20.29
C LYS A 85 -8.50 -15.81 20.77
N HIS A 86 -9.13 -16.59 19.89
CA HIS A 86 -10.16 -17.58 20.19
C HIS A 86 -9.68 -18.96 19.77
#